data_AF-A0A2E3S0V0-F1
#
_entry.id   AF-A0A2E3S0V0-F1
#
_cell.length_a   1.000
_cell.length_b   1.000
_cell.length_c   1.000
_cell.angle_alpha   90.00
_cell.angle_beta   90.00
_cell.angle_gamma   90.00
#
_symmetry.space_group_name_H-M   'P 1'
#
loop_
_entity.id
_entity.type
_entity.pdbx_description
1 polymer ?
#
loop_
_entity_poly.entity_id
_entity_poly.type
_entity_poly.pdbx_seq_one_letter_code
_entity_poly.pdbx_strand_id
1 'polypeptide(L)' 'MHQNDDRPTDGEKRRIYGVFFCGAFFIDLAVSTFRGEPYRPTLFGLAIMITSALFFIYSWLRSRL' A
#
# COMPACT_ATOMS: atom_id res chain seq x y z
N MET A 1 1.56 32.82 12.98
CA MET A 1 0.93 32.13 11.83
C MET A 1 2.05 31.41 11.09
N HIS A 2 2.30 30.13 11.42
CA HIS A 2 3.40 29.36 10.85
C HIS A 2 2.87 28.65 9.61
N GLN A 3 3.34 29.08 8.45
CA GLN A 3 3.02 28.53 7.14
C GLN A 3 4.01 27.38 6.89
N ASN A 4 3.50 26.22 6.47
CA ASN A 4 4.18 24.95 6.11
C ASN A 4 4.18 23.83 7.17
N ASP A 5 3.01 23.26 7.47
CA ASP A 5 2.93 21.93 8.09
C ASP A 5 1.91 21.00 7.39
N ASP A 6 1.64 21.25 6.10
CA ASP A 6 0.72 20.42 5.29
C ASP A 6 1.39 19.15 4.73
N ARG A 7 2.62 18.83 5.14
CA ARG A 7 3.30 17.60 4.69
C ARG A 7 2.82 16.46 5.59
N PRO A 8 2.27 15.37 5.01
CA PRO A 8 1.80 14.27 5.81
C PRO A 8 2.94 13.71 6.68
N THR A 9 2.63 13.57 7.96
CA THR A 9 3.50 12.96 8.97
C THR A 9 3.88 11.55 8.50
N ASP A 10 5.03 11.02 8.91
CA ASP A 10 5.45 9.67 8.50
C ASP A 10 4.42 8.58 8.88
N GLY A 11 3.67 8.79 9.96
CA GLY A 11 2.52 7.95 10.34
C GLY A 11 1.35 8.03 9.35
N GLU A 12 1.05 9.22 8.81
CA GLU A 12 -0.01 9.41 7.82
C GLU A 12 0.36 8.82 6.47
N LYS A 13 1.62 8.96 6.05
CA LYS A 13 2.16 8.28 4.87
C LYS A 13 1.98 6.77 4.98
N ARG A 14 2.39 6.16 6.10
CA ARG A 14 2.20 4.71 6.34
C ARG A 14 0.76 4.28 6.19
N ARG A 15 -0.18 5.07 6.71
CA ARG A 15 -1.61 4.77 6.64
C ARG A 15 -2.11 4.80 5.19
N ILE A 16 -1.67 5.78 4.41
CA ILE A 16 -1.98 5.89 2.97
C ILE A 16 -1.45 4.67 2.21
N TYR A 17 -0.18 4.28 2.40
CA TYR A 17 0.38 3.10 1.74
C TYR A 17 -0.30 1.79 2.17
N GLY A 18 -0.72 1.69 3.43
CA GLY A 18 -1.54 0.56 3.90
C GLY A 18 -2.89 0.48 3.19
N VAL A 19 -3.56 1.61 2.99
CA VAL A 19 -4.82 1.68 2.23
C VAL A 19 -4.61 1.28 0.77
N PHE A 20 -3.53 1.72 0.13
CA PHE A 20 -3.20 1.29 -1.24
C PHE A 20 -2.92 -0.22 -1.33
N PHE A 21 -2.18 -0.78 -0.37
CA PHE A 21 -1.94 -2.22 -0.31
C PHE A 21 -3.24 -3.00 -0.17
N CYS A 22 -4.07 -2.64 0.82
CA CYS A 22 -5.36 -3.28 1.03
C CYS A 22 -6.27 -3.14 -0.20
N GLY A 23 -6.34 -1.94 -0.80
CA GLY A 23 -7.15 -1.70 -1.98
C GLY A 23 -6.72 -2.56 -3.17
N ALA A 24 -5.42 -2.61 -3.46
CA ALA A 24 -4.88 -3.43 -4.55
C ALA A 24 -5.14 -4.93 -4.31
N PHE A 25 -4.94 -5.40 -3.08
CA PHE A 25 -5.22 -6.79 -2.71
C PHE A 25 -6.70 -7.14 -2.84
N PHE A 26 -7.61 -6.29 -2.36
CA PHE A 26 -9.06 -6.50 -2.47
C PHE A 26 -9.51 -6.53 -3.93
N ILE A 27 -8.97 -5.64 -4.78
CA ILE A 27 -9.29 -5.62 -6.20
C ILE A 27 -8.79 -6.90 -6.88
N ASP A 28 -7.54 -7.30 -6.66
CA ASP A 28 -6.98 -8.53 -7.24
C ASP A 28 -7.75 -9.77 -6.78
N LEU A 29 -8.11 -9.82 -5.50
CA LEU A 29 -8.90 -10.92 -4.94
C LEU A 29 -10.29 -10.96 -5.55
N ALA A 30 -11.00 -9.83 -5.60
CA ALA A 30 -12.32 -9.73 -6.20
C ALA A 30 -12.28 -10.13 -7.68
N VAL A 31 -11.32 -9.64 -8.46
CA VAL A 31 -11.14 -9.99 -9.88
C VAL A 31 -10.92 -11.50 -10.03
N SER A 32 -10.11 -12.11 -9.17
CA SER A 32 -9.90 -13.56 -9.22
C SER A 32 -11.16 -14.33 -8.85
N THR A 33 -11.88 -13.91 -7.81
CA THR A 33 -13.15 -14.52 -7.38
C THR A 33 -14.23 -14.41 -8.46
N PHE A 34 -14.38 -13.24 -9.10
CA PHE A 34 -15.33 -13.04 -10.20
C PHE A 34 -15.01 -13.89 -11.43
N ARG A 35 -13.74 -14.21 -11.66
CA ARG A 35 -13.32 -15.10 -12.76
C ARG A 35 -13.50 -16.59 -12.43
N GLY A 36 -13.78 -16.94 -11.18
CA GLY A 36 -13.89 -18.34 -10.73
C GLY A 36 -12.55 -19.10 -10.73
N GLU A 37 -11.44 -18.38 -10.89
CA GLU A 37 -10.10 -18.93 -10.99
C GLU A 37 -9.38 -18.88 -9.63
N PRO A 38 -8.42 -19.79 -9.37
CA PRO A 38 -7.55 -19.71 -8.19
C PRO A 38 -6.87 -18.34 -8.14
N TYR A 39 -6.65 -17.83 -6.92
CA TYR A 39 -6.04 -16.51 -6.72
C TYR A 39 -4.77 -16.33 -7.55
N ARG A 40 -4.90 -15.54 -8.62
CA ARG A 40 -3.80 -15.11 -9.48
C ARG A 40 -3.75 -13.60 -9.47
N PRO A 41 -2.87 -13.00 -8.65
CA PRO A 41 -2.73 -11.55 -8.60
C PRO A 41 -2.35 -11.03 -9.99
N THR A 42 -2.90 -9.88 -10.37
CA THR A 42 -2.51 -9.25 -11.62
C THR A 42 -1.08 -8.73 -11.48
N LEU A 43 -0.32 -8.66 -12.58
CA LEU A 43 1.02 -8.05 -12.56
C LEU A 43 0.98 -6.63 -11.99
N PHE A 44 -0.11 -5.91 -12.25
CA PHE A 44 -0.32 -4.55 -11.76
C PHE A 44 -0.60 -4.51 -10.26
N GLY A 45 -1.54 -5.32 -9.76
CA GLY A 45 -1.85 -5.41 -8.34
C GLY A 45 -0.68 -5.93 -7.52
N LEU A 46 0.05 -6.93 -8.04
CA LEU A 46 1.30 -7.43 -7.45
C LEU A 46 2.35 -6.32 -7.32
N ALA A 47 2.56 -5.52 -8.38
CA ALA A 47 3.50 -4.41 -8.33
C ALA A 47 3.15 -3.40 -7.24
N ILE A 48 1.87 -3.00 -7.15
CA ILE A 48 1.40 -2.08 -6.11
C ILE A 48 1.59 -2.66 -4.71
N MET A 49 1.29 -3.95 -4.53
CA MET A 49 1.48 -4.64 -3.26
C MET A 49 2.95 -4.66 -2.84
N ILE A 50 3.86 -5.00 -3.76
CA ILE A 50 5.31 -5.03 -3.51
C ILE A 50 5.84 -3.64 -3.18
N THR A 51 5.48 -2.61 -3.96
CA THR A 51 5.91 -1.23 -3.71
C THR A 51 5.40 -0.72 -2.37
N SER A 52 4.15 -1.01 -2.02
CA SER A 52 3.57 -0.61 -0.73
C SER A 52 4.25 -1.32 0.44
N ALA A 53 4.55 -2.63 0.30
CA ALA A 53 5.28 -3.38 1.32
C ALA A 53 6.71 -2.87 1.52
N LEU A 54 7.45 -2.60 0.43
CA LEU A 54 8.78 -2.00 0.47
C LEU A 54 8.77 -0.64 1.18
N PHE A 55 7.80 0.20 0.84
CA PHE A 55 7.67 1.52 1.47
C PHE A 55 7.35 1.40 2.96
N PHE A 56 6.49 0.45 3.33
CA PHE A 56 6.13 0.19 4.72
C PHE A 56 7.35 -0.30 5.53
N ILE A 57 8.12 -1.25 4.99
CA ILE A 57 9.35 -1.77 5.62
C ILE A 57 10.38 -0.65 5.76
N TYR A 58 10.64 0.10 4.69
CA TYR A 58 11.57 1.23 4.71
C TYR A 58 11.16 2.28 5.74
N SER A 59 9.88 2.66 5.75
CA SER A 59 9.35 3.61 6.70
C SER A 59 9.49 3.10 8.13
N TRP A 60 9.14 1.83 8.41
CA TRP A 60 9.31 1.22 9.73
C TRP A 60 10.77 1.30 10.17
N LEU A 61 11.69 0.82 9.32
CA LEU A 61 13.11 0.78 9.62
C LEU A 61 13.63 2.19 9.94
N ARG A 62 13.18 3.20 9.19
CA ARG A 62 13.53 4.60 9.40
C ARG A 62 13.02 5.19 10.72
N SER A 63 11.87 4.78 11.23
CA SER A 63 11.43 5.26 12.56
C SER A 63 12.04 4.50 13.73
N ARG A 64 12.77 3.42 13.48
CA ARG A 64 13.53 2.71 14.52
C ARG A 64 15.02 3.08 14.56
N LEU A 65 15.52 3.74 13.51
CA LEU A 65 16.84 4.35 13.40
C LEU A 65 16.80 5.79 13.90
#